data_AF-A0A286TW61-F1
#
_entry.id   AF-A0A286TW61-F1
#
_cell.length_a   1.000
_cell.length_b   1.000
_cell.length_c   1.000
_cell.angle_alpha   90.00
_cell.angle_beta   90.00
_cell.angle_gamma   90.00
#
_symmetry.space_group_name_H-M   'P 1'
#
loop_
_entity.id
_entity.type
_entity.pdbx_description
1 polymer ?
#
loop_
_entity_poly.entity_id
_entity_poly.type
_entity_poly.pdbx_seq_one_letter_code
_entity_poly.pdbx_strand_id
1 'polypeptide(L)'
;MQELQIEYDKELRKERIVHYKELWKELKPLAKYPEPEPLTHDNVKSLAVSLKDWYFTGGGLFLSAGTRERYFDLQDGFKILLQKQAKNWPFDSQKPPLVTLKDYLERPQDWICPDTLLQIAESILDPMCKTIPIKNVAHLQKLGSSLRTSITDDVLTRQDTVLRKSGNERNSKTDINSNIKC
;
A
#
# COMPACT_ATOMS: atom_id res chain seq x y z
N MET A 1 -27.77 2.39 -19.42
CA MET A 1 -26.47 2.85 -18.86
C MET A 1 -26.18 2.27 -17.48
N GLN A 2 -27.14 2.30 -16.53
CA GLN A 2 -26.93 1.77 -15.18
C GLN A 2 -26.62 0.26 -15.13
N GLU A 3 -27.28 -0.55 -15.95
CA GLU A 3 -27.04 -2.00 -16.02
C GLU A 3 -25.63 -2.36 -16.50
N LEU A 4 -25.14 -1.70 -17.55
CA LEU A 4 -23.76 -1.88 -18.03
C LEU A 4 -22.72 -1.51 -16.96
N GLN A 5 -23.00 -0.47 -16.19
CA GLN A 5 -22.14 -0.05 -15.08
C GLN A 5 -22.19 -1.01 -13.89
N ILE A 6 -23.30 -1.70 -13.67
CA ILE A 6 -23.39 -2.77 -12.67
C ILE A 6 -22.59 -3.98 -13.12
N GLU A 7 -22.71 -4.37 -14.39
CA GLU A 7 -22.03 -5.53 -14.93
C GLU A 7 -20.51 -5.33 -14.99
N TYR A 8 -20.05 -4.16 -15.42
CA TYR A 8 -18.63 -3.78 -15.39
C TYR A 8 -18.03 -3.91 -13.98
N ASP A 9 -18.73 -3.42 -12.96
CA ASP A 9 -18.23 -3.48 -11.58
C ASP A 9 -18.22 -4.90 -11.01
N LYS A 10 -19.17 -5.74 -11.40
CA LYS A 10 -19.17 -7.16 -11.01
C LYS A 10 -17.94 -7.88 -11.58
N GLU A 11 -17.68 -7.72 -12.88
CA GLU A 11 -16.52 -8.34 -13.51
C GLU A 11 -15.21 -7.77 -12.96
N LEU A 12 -15.10 -6.44 -12.77
CA LEU A 12 -13.93 -5.83 -12.14
C LEU A 12 -13.66 -6.38 -10.74
N ARG A 13 -14.71 -6.52 -9.91
CA ARG A 13 -14.58 -7.09 -8.57
C ARG A 13 -14.12 -8.54 -8.60
N LYS A 14 -14.67 -9.34 -9.52
CA LYS A 14 -14.30 -10.75 -9.71
C LYS A 14 -12.83 -10.89 -10.07
N GLU A 15 -12.35 -10.10 -11.03
CA GLU A 15 -10.93 -10.10 -11.42
C GLU A 15 -10.02 -9.61 -10.29
N ARG A 16 -10.41 -8.55 -9.56
CA ARG A 16 -9.69 -8.10 -8.36
C ARG A 16 -9.53 -9.20 -7.34
N ILE A 17 -10.58 -9.97 -7.04
CA ILE A 17 -10.50 -11.07 -6.07
C ILE A 17 -9.47 -12.12 -6.51
N VAL A 18 -9.42 -12.46 -7.80
CA VAL A 18 -8.45 -13.42 -8.34
C VAL A 18 -7.03 -12.90 -8.13
N HIS A 19 -6.72 -11.72 -8.67
CA HIS A 19 -5.36 -11.18 -8.63
C HIS A 19 -4.90 -10.75 -7.24
N TYR A 20 -5.79 -10.22 -6.40
CA TYR A 20 -5.43 -9.79 -5.05
C TYR A 20 -5.19 -10.98 -4.12
N LYS A 21 -5.82 -12.13 -4.38
CA LYS A 21 -5.51 -13.37 -3.64
C LYS A 21 -4.07 -13.84 -3.91
N GLU A 22 -3.57 -13.63 -5.12
CA GLU A 22 -2.17 -13.94 -5.46
C GLU A 22 -1.22 -12.98 -4.75
N LEU A 23 -1.45 -11.67 -4.88
CA LEU A 23 -0.67 -10.64 -4.17
C LEU A 23 -0.65 -10.88 -2.66
N TRP A 24 -1.79 -11.24 -2.07
CA TRP A 24 -1.89 -11.49 -0.62
C TRP A 24 -0.97 -12.62 -0.17
N LYS A 25 -0.82 -13.69 -0.98
CA LYS A 25 0.08 -14.80 -0.69
C LYS A 25 1.54 -14.34 -0.73
N GLU A 26 1.91 -13.54 -1.71
CA GLU A 26 3.27 -12.99 -1.83
C GLU A 26 3.64 -12.13 -0.63
N LEU A 27 2.68 -11.41 -0.03
CA LEU A 27 2.90 -10.57 1.16
C LEU A 27 3.05 -11.35 2.48
N LYS A 28 3.02 -12.68 2.46
CA LYS A 28 3.17 -13.54 3.66
C LYS A 28 4.46 -13.27 4.46
N PRO A 29 5.64 -13.02 3.86
CA PRO A 29 6.87 -12.71 4.62
C PRO A 29 6.76 -11.42 5.45
N LEU A 30 5.80 -10.54 5.14
CA LEU A 30 5.51 -9.31 5.87
C LEU A 30 4.29 -9.45 6.80
N ALA A 31 3.88 -10.68 7.12
CA ALA A 31 2.88 -10.93 8.14
C ALA A 31 3.46 -10.58 9.53
N LYS A 32 2.60 -10.06 10.40
CA LYS A 32 2.96 -9.78 11.80
C LYS A 32 2.86 -11.02 12.68
N TYR A 33 1.98 -11.96 12.32
CA TYR A 33 1.65 -13.14 13.12
C TYR A 33 1.64 -14.44 12.28
N PRO A 34 2.14 -15.56 12.84
CA PRO A 34 3.04 -15.61 14.00
C PRO A 34 4.30 -14.75 13.77
N GLU A 35 5.10 -14.52 14.81
CA GLU A 35 6.35 -13.75 14.64
C GLU A 35 7.16 -14.35 13.48
N PRO A 36 7.45 -13.58 12.42
CA PRO A 36 8.08 -14.11 11.25
C PRO A 36 9.56 -14.38 11.52
N GLU A 37 10.12 -15.32 10.78
CA GLU A 37 11.57 -15.52 10.71
C GLU A 37 12.29 -14.20 10.40
N PRO A 38 13.53 -14.00 10.90
CA PRO A 38 14.30 -12.80 10.61
C PRO A 38 14.41 -12.54 9.11
N LEU A 39 13.84 -11.41 8.67
CA LEU A 39 13.84 -11.06 7.25
C LEU A 39 15.26 -10.74 6.79
N THR A 40 15.77 -11.48 5.80
CA THR A 40 17.08 -11.22 5.21
C THR A 40 16.98 -10.29 4.00
N HIS A 41 18.11 -9.74 3.59
CA HIS A 41 18.20 -8.96 2.35
C HIS A 41 17.82 -9.76 1.10
N ASP A 42 18.17 -11.05 1.06
CA ASP A 42 17.80 -11.93 -0.04
C ASP A 42 16.28 -12.19 -0.08
N ASN A 43 15.64 -12.27 1.10
CA ASN A 43 14.17 -12.34 1.16
C ASN A 43 13.52 -11.05 0.66
N VAL A 44 14.05 -9.88 1.04
CA VAL A 44 13.57 -8.58 0.55
C VAL A 44 13.70 -8.49 -0.97
N LYS A 45 14.86 -8.87 -1.52
CA LYS A 45 15.10 -8.88 -2.97
C LYS A 45 14.14 -9.81 -3.70
N SER A 46 13.98 -11.03 -3.19
CA SER A 46 13.09 -12.04 -3.79
C SER A 46 11.63 -11.57 -3.76
N LEU A 47 11.20 -10.98 -2.64
CA LEU A 47 9.86 -10.42 -2.50
C LEU A 47 9.63 -9.24 -3.46
N ALA A 48 10.59 -8.29 -3.55
CA ALA A 48 10.50 -7.16 -4.47
C ALA A 48 10.34 -7.61 -5.93
N VAL A 49 11.12 -8.62 -6.34
CA VAL A 49 11.05 -9.22 -7.68
C VAL A 49 9.70 -9.91 -7.89
N SER A 50 9.25 -10.76 -6.96
CA SER A 50 7.96 -11.45 -7.07
C SER A 50 6.79 -10.45 -7.21
N LEU A 51 6.76 -9.39 -6.39
CA LEU A 51 5.73 -8.36 -6.48
C LEU A 51 5.80 -7.56 -7.78
N LYS A 52 6.99 -7.32 -8.32
CA LYS A 52 7.18 -6.66 -9.61
C LYS A 52 6.65 -7.55 -10.72
N ASP A 53 7.00 -8.83 -10.71
CA ASP A 53 6.54 -9.78 -11.72
C ASP A 53 5.02 -9.91 -11.69
N TRP A 54 4.41 -10.06 -10.50
CA TRP A 54 2.95 -10.02 -10.32
C TRP A 54 2.30 -8.76 -10.90
N TYR A 55 2.92 -7.59 -10.72
CA TYR A 55 2.39 -6.33 -11.25
C TYR A 55 2.33 -6.34 -12.78
N PHE A 56 3.38 -6.82 -13.44
CA PHE A 56 3.48 -6.83 -14.90
C PHE A 56 2.83 -8.04 -15.57
N THR A 57 2.52 -9.13 -14.86
CA THR A 57 1.78 -10.28 -15.41
C THR A 57 0.27 -10.09 -15.45
N GLY A 58 -0.23 -8.95 -14.96
CA GLY A 58 -1.64 -8.57 -15.06
C GLY A 58 -2.21 -8.01 -13.76
N GLY A 59 -1.60 -8.32 -12.60
CA GLY A 59 -2.10 -7.88 -11.30
C GLY A 59 -2.18 -6.35 -11.15
N GLY A 60 -1.21 -5.63 -11.74
CA GLY A 60 -1.16 -4.17 -11.72
C GLY A 60 -2.34 -3.50 -12.42
N LEU A 61 -3.00 -4.17 -13.38
CA LEU A 61 -4.13 -3.61 -14.13
C LEU A 61 -5.38 -3.44 -13.27
N PHE A 62 -5.50 -4.19 -12.18
CA PHE A 62 -6.71 -4.21 -11.34
C PHE A 62 -6.62 -3.30 -10.12
N LEU A 63 -5.43 -2.74 -9.84
CA LEU A 63 -5.22 -1.80 -8.75
C LEU A 63 -5.98 -0.50 -8.99
N SER A 64 -6.73 -0.04 -7.99
CA SER A 64 -7.15 1.37 -7.98
C SER A 64 -5.94 2.29 -7.88
N ALA A 65 -6.12 3.57 -8.22
CA ALA A 65 -5.05 4.56 -8.08
C ALA A 65 -4.48 4.60 -6.66
N GLY A 66 -5.35 4.59 -5.63
CA GLY A 66 -4.92 4.60 -4.23
C GLY A 66 -4.14 3.34 -3.83
N THR A 67 -4.61 2.17 -4.26
CA THR A 67 -3.92 0.90 -3.97
C THR A 67 -2.58 0.81 -4.70
N ARG A 68 -2.52 1.32 -5.93
CA ARG A 68 -1.27 1.40 -6.70
C ARG A 68 -0.22 2.27 -6.01
N GLU A 69 -0.62 3.39 -5.39
CA GLU A 69 0.30 4.18 -4.57
C GLU A 69 0.86 3.36 -3.39
N ARG A 70 0.01 2.59 -2.68
CA ARG A 70 0.46 1.73 -1.58
C ARG A 70 1.38 0.61 -2.03
N TYR A 71 1.17 0.09 -3.24
CA TYR A 71 2.06 -0.88 -3.86
C TYR A 71 3.45 -0.28 -4.09
N PHE A 72 3.51 0.92 -4.68
CA PHE A 72 4.79 1.59 -4.92
C PHE A 72 5.47 2.05 -3.64
N ASP A 73 4.72 2.46 -2.61
CA ASP A 73 5.29 2.82 -1.30
C ASP A 73 6.05 1.63 -0.70
N LEU A 74 5.52 0.40 -0.88
CA LEU A 74 6.20 -0.82 -0.45
C LEU A 74 7.44 -1.13 -1.30
N GLN A 75 7.34 -1.02 -2.63
CA GLN A 75 8.47 -1.23 -3.54
C GLN A 75 9.62 -0.24 -3.27
N ASP A 76 9.30 1.02 -2.96
CA ASP A 76 10.28 2.02 -2.57
C ASP A 76 10.99 1.63 -1.26
N GLY A 77 10.26 1.08 -0.30
CA GLY A 77 10.83 0.54 0.93
C GLY A 77 11.89 -0.54 0.64
N PHE A 78 11.60 -1.44 -0.31
CA PHE A 78 12.56 -2.45 -0.75
C PHE A 78 13.76 -1.82 -1.48
N LYS A 79 13.51 -0.89 -2.41
CA LYS A 79 14.55 -0.17 -3.15
C LYS A 79 15.55 0.47 -2.19
N ILE A 80 15.07 1.22 -1.19
CA ILE A 80 15.92 1.89 -0.21
C ILE A 80 16.82 0.90 0.54
N LEU A 81 16.25 -0.20 1.06
CA LEU A 81 17.01 -1.19 1.82
C LEU A 81 18.07 -1.89 0.96
N LEU A 82 17.73 -2.28 -0.26
CA LEU A 82 18.65 -2.93 -1.18
C LEU A 82 19.77 -1.99 -1.62
N GLN A 83 19.48 -0.70 -1.80
CA GLN A 83 20.49 0.31 -2.15
C GLN A 83 21.44 0.60 -0.98
N LYS A 84 20.93 0.66 0.25
CA LYS A 84 21.75 0.77 1.47
C LYS A 84 22.67 -0.45 1.62
N GLN A 85 22.14 -1.66 1.42
CA GLN A 85 22.94 -2.88 1.47
C GLN A 85 24.03 -2.88 0.41
N ALA A 86 23.71 -2.47 -0.82
CA ALA A 86 24.65 -2.40 -1.94
C ALA A 86 25.65 -1.24 -1.83
N LYS A 87 25.59 -0.41 -0.77
CA LYS A 87 26.39 0.83 -0.61
C LYS A 87 26.20 1.83 -1.76
N ASN A 88 25.05 1.78 -2.42
CA ASN A 88 24.65 2.68 -3.51
C ASN A 88 23.58 3.69 -3.07
N TRP A 89 23.30 3.76 -1.77
CA TRP A 89 22.40 4.75 -1.19
C TRP A 89 23.01 6.15 -1.30
N PRO A 90 22.39 7.10 -2.02
CA PRO A 90 23.04 8.36 -2.39
C PRO A 90 23.06 9.40 -1.26
N PHE A 91 22.57 9.06 -0.08
CA PHE A 91 22.50 9.96 1.06
C PHE A 91 23.43 9.47 2.18
N ASP A 92 24.44 10.27 2.49
CA ASP A 92 25.51 9.93 3.44
C ASP A 92 25.03 9.92 4.89
N SER A 93 24.37 8.85 5.35
CA SER A 93 23.87 8.66 6.75
C SER A 93 23.03 9.80 7.35
N GLN A 94 22.84 10.90 6.63
CA GLN A 94 22.06 12.06 6.98
C GLN A 94 20.64 11.85 6.48
N LYS A 95 19.68 12.36 7.25
CA LYS A 95 18.27 12.39 6.90
C LYS A 95 18.12 13.03 5.51
N PRO A 96 17.64 12.30 4.48
CA PRO A 96 17.48 12.88 3.17
C PRO A 96 16.42 13.99 3.24
N PRO A 97 16.67 15.16 2.65
CA PRO A 97 15.61 16.15 2.45
C PRO A 97 14.46 15.49 1.68
N LEU A 98 13.21 15.76 2.09
CA LEU A 98 12.04 15.11 1.49
C LEU A 98 11.99 15.33 -0.03
N VAL A 99 12.30 16.54 -0.49
CA VAL A 99 12.35 16.88 -1.93
C VAL A 99 13.31 15.94 -2.67
N THR A 100 14.52 15.76 -2.15
CA THR A 100 15.52 14.89 -2.78
C THR A 100 15.14 13.41 -2.74
N LEU A 101 14.45 12.97 -1.68
CA LEU A 101 13.93 11.61 -1.61
C LEU A 101 12.85 11.37 -2.68
N LYS A 102 11.96 12.34 -2.91
CA LYS A 102 10.93 12.25 -3.97
C LYS A 102 11.56 12.09 -5.34
N ASP A 103 12.54 12.95 -5.65
CA ASP A 103 13.23 12.93 -6.94
C ASP A 103 13.95 11.59 -7.15
N TYR A 104 14.62 11.07 -6.11
CA TYR A 104 15.29 9.77 -6.15
C TYR A 104 14.33 8.58 -6.36
N LEU A 105 13.13 8.66 -5.79
CA LEU A 105 12.09 7.64 -5.93
C LEU A 105 11.20 7.87 -7.17
N GLU A 106 11.48 8.90 -7.98
CA GLU A 106 10.73 9.24 -9.19
C GLU A 106 9.23 9.44 -8.90
N ARG A 107 8.92 10.01 -7.73
CA ARG A 107 7.54 10.25 -7.29
C ARG A 107 7.04 11.63 -7.71
N PRO A 108 5.73 11.79 -7.97
CA PRO A 108 5.19 13.09 -8.37
C PRO A 108 5.27 14.10 -7.22
N GLN A 109 5.22 15.39 -7.55
CA GLN A 109 5.45 16.46 -6.56
C GLN A 109 4.38 16.49 -5.46
N ASP A 110 3.14 16.13 -5.78
CA ASP A 110 2.01 16.04 -4.86
C ASP A 110 1.98 14.74 -4.03
N TRP A 111 2.87 13.78 -4.28
CA TRP A 111 2.96 12.57 -3.48
C TRP A 111 3.33 12.88 -2.03
N ILE A 112 2.59 12.28 -1.10
CA ILE A 112 2.81 12.40 0.33
C ILE A 112 3.62 11.18 0.76
N CYS A 113 4.91 11.38 1.04
CA CYS A 113 5.79 10.31 1.51
C CYS A 113 5.26 9.74 2.84
N PRO A 114 4.99 8.43 2.93
CA PRO A 114 4.63 7.82 4.19
C PRO A 114 5.75 7.96 5.23
N ASP A 115 5.41 8.24 6.49
CA ASP A 115 6.38 8.35 7.59
C ASP A 115 7.25 7.08 7.71
N THR A 116 6.67 5.91 7.45
CA THR A 116 7.39 4.63 7.46
C THR A 116 8.50 4.56 6.45
N LEU A 117 8.29 5.16 5.26
CA LEU A 117 9.28 5.17 4.20
C LEU A 117 10.42 6.14 4.55
N LEU A 118 10.09 7.29 5.13
CA LEU A 118 11.07 8.23 5.66
C LEU A 118 11.91 7.59 6.78
N GLN A 119 11.28 6.83 7.68
CA GLN A 119 11.98 6.11 8.75
C GLN A 119 12.94 5.04 8.21
N ILE A 120 12.56 4.33 7.13
CA ILE A 120 13.47 3.40 6.44
C ILE A 120 14.63 4.18 5.81
N ALA A 121 14.36 5.31 5.15
CA ALA A 121 15.38 6.15 4.51
C ALA A 121 16.41 6.72 5.52
N GLU A 122 15.95 7.12 6.70
CA GLU A 122 16.77 7.64 7.81
C GLU A 122 17.52 6.53 8.57
N SER A 123 17.10 5.27 8.44
CA SER A 123 17.72 4.17 9.17
C SER A 123 19.17 3.91 8.74
N ILE A 124 20.01 3.60 9.72
CA ILE A 124 21.38 3.11 9.48
C ILE A 124 21.29 1.60 9.30
N LEU A 125 21.88 1.11 8.22
CA LEU A 125 21.97 -0.30 7.89
C LEU A 125 23.45 -0.69 7.88
N ASP A 126 23.81 -1.73 8.63
CA ASP A 126 25.12 -2.36 8.50
C ASP A 126 25.13 -3.25 7.23
N PRO A 127 25.92 -2.91 6.19
CA PRO A 127 25.96 -3.69 4.95
C PRO A 127 26.49 -5.11 5.14
N MET A 128 27.18 -5.40 6.26
CA MET A 128 27.70 -6.73 6.57
C MET A 128 26.67 -7.60 7.28
N CYS A 129 25.60 -7.01 7.82
CA CYS A 129 24.54 -7.75 8.48
C CYS A 129 23.68 -8.48 7.44
N LYS A 130 23.50 -9.79 7.59
CA LYS A 130 22.66 -10.58 6.68
C LYS A 130 21.17 -10.28 6.86
N THR A 131 20.75 -9.97 8.08
CA THR A 131 19.36 -9.72 8.44
C THR A 131 19.05 -8.23 8.44
N ILE A 132 17.80 -7.90 8.11
CA ILE A 132 17.27 -6.55 8.19
C ILE A 132 17.04 -6.20 9.67
N PRO A 133 17.46 -5.01 10.15
CA PRO A 133 17.15 -4.56 11.50
C PRO A 133 15.65 -4.62 11.80
N ILE A 134 15.27 -5.08 12.99
CA ILE A 134 13.86 -5.29 13.39
C ILE A 134 13.00 -4.04 13.17
N LYS A 135 13.55 -2.84 13.39
CA LYS A 135 12.84 -1.57 13.12
C LYS A 135 12.44 -1.43 11.65
N ASN A 136 13.35 -1.74 10.72
CA ASN A 136 13.07 -1.69 9.29
C ASN A 136 12.08 -2.78 8.85
N VAL A 137 12.14 -3.97 9.47
CA VAL A 137 11.12 -5.02 9.26
C VAL A 137 9.74 -4.51 9.69
N ALA A 138 9.62 -3.86 10.84
CA ALA A 138 8.35 -3.30 11.30
C ALA A 138 7.81 -2.21 10.35
N HIS A 139 8.67 -1.36 9.78
CA HIS A 139 8.27 -0.38 8.78
C HIS A 139 7.77 -1.03 7.48
N LEU A 140 8.46 -2.06 6.97
CA LEU A 140 8.00 -2.85 5.82
C LEU A 140 6.67 -3.56 6.10
N GLN A 141 6.51 -4.14 7.29
CA GLN A 141 5.24 -4.76 7.71
C GLN A 141 4.09 -3.74 7.71
N LYS A 142 4.34 -2.50 8.15
CA LYS A 142 3.33 -1.44 8.13
C LYS A 142 2.97 -1.02 6.70
N LEU A 143 3.95 -0.89 5.80
CA LEU A 143 3.71 -0.66 4.36
C LEU A 143 2.91 -1.81 3.73
N GLY A 144 3.31 -3.06 3.98
CA GLY A 144 2.59 -4.25 3.51
C GLY A 144 1.18 -4.36 4.10
N SER A 145 0.98 -3.97 5.35
CA SER A 145 -0.35 -3.88 5.97
C SER A 145 -1.21 -2.82 5.29
N SER A 146 -0.64 -1.65 4.98
CA SER A 146 -1.35 -0.59 4.26
C SER A 146 -1.81 -1.05 2.87
N LEU A 147 -0.96 -1.79 2.15
CA LEU A 147 -1.32 -2.38 0.86
C LEU A 147 -2.45 -3.39 1.01
N ARG A 148 -2.37 -4.31 1.99
CA ARG A 148 -3.43 -5.30 2.30
C ARG A 148 -4.78 -4.66 2.63
N THR A 149 -4.79 -3.57 3.38
CA THR A 149 -6.01 -2.81 3.66
C THR A 149 -6.58 -2.22 2.37
N SER A 150 -5.75 -1.55 1.56
CA SER A 150 -6.20 -0.91 0.31
C SER A 150 -6.76 -1.90 -0.72
N ILE A 151 -6.16 -3.09 -0.89
CA ILE A 151 -6.72 -4.13 -1.77
C ILE A 151 -8.05 -4.70 -1.24
N THR A 152 -8.24 -4.71 0.08
CA THR A 152 -9.51 -5.11 0.68
C THR A 152 -10.59 -4.07 0.37
N ASP A 153 -10.28 -2.79 0.53
CA ASP A 153 -11.19 -1.68 0.24
C ASP A 153 -11.60 -1.66 -1.25
N ASP A 154 -10.65 -1.93 -2.15
CA ASP A 154 -10.90 -2.06 -3.59
C ASP A 154 -11.92 -3.16 -3.95
N VAL A 155 -12.05 -4.21 -3.13
CA VAL A 155 -13.03 -5.30 -3.32
C VAL A 155 -14.37 -4.97 -2.68
N LEU A 156 -14.40 -4.16 -1.62
CA LEU A 156 -15.61 -3.81 -0.87
C LEU A 156 -16.43 -2.68 -1.50
N THR A 157 -15.88 -1.95 -2.48
CA THR A 157 -16.49 -0.76 -3.08
C THR A 157 -17.71 -1.08 -3.97
N ARG A 158 -18.90 -1.14 -3.34
CA ARG A 158 -20.18 -0.56 -3.83
C ARG A 158 -21.34 -0.71 -2.85
N GLN A 159 -21.32 -1.71 -1.98
CA GLN A 159 -22.44 -1.91 -1.03
C GLN A 159 -22.46 -0.79 0.02
N ASP A 160 -21.31 -0.39 0.55
CA ASP A 160 -21.25 0.64 1.59
C ASP A 160 -21.56 2.05 1.07
N THR A 161 -21.22 2.39 -0.16
CA THR A 161 -21.49 3.74 -0.70
C THR A 161 -22.98 3.94 -0.98
N VAL A 162 -23.67 2.90 -1.45
CA VAL A 162 -25.12 2.91 -1.68
C VAL A 162 -25.88 2.85 -0.35
N LEU A 163 -25.41 2.06 0.62
CA LEU A 163 -26.02 1.98 1.95
C LEU A 163 -25.78 3.25 2.78
N ARG A 164 -24.59 3.88 2.69
CA ARG A 164 -24.30 5.16 3.36
C ARG A 164 -25.10 6.33 2.77
N LYS A 165 -25.28 6.40 1.44
CA LYS A 165 -26.19 7.40 0.83
C LYS A 165 -27.64 7.18 1.28
N SER A 166 -28.11 5.94 1.29
CA SER A 166 -29.46 5.57 1.75
C SER A 166 -29.69 5.78 3.27
N GLY A 167 -28.62 5.86 4.06
CA GLY A 167 -28.66 6.18 5.49
C GLY A 167 -28.68 7.69 5.75
N ASN A 168 -27.89 8.45 4.99
CA ASN A 168 -27.82 9.91 5.15
C ASN A 168 -29.11 10.63 4.68
N GLU A 169 -29.76 10.13 3.62
CA GLU A 169 -31.04 10.70 3.14
C GLU A 169 -32.23 10.45 4.10
N ARG A 170 -32.13 9.44 4.97
CA ARG A 170 -33.13 9.18 6.00
C ARG A 170 -33.00 10.11 7.21
N ASN A 171 -31.78 10.57 7.53
CA ASN A 171 -31.57 11.50 8.64
C ASN A 171 -31.88 12.96 8.26
N SER A 172 -31.77 13.34 6.98
CA SER A 172 -32.09 14.70 6.52
C SER A 172 -33.59 15.02 6.42
N LYS A 173 -34.48 14.03 6.54
CA LYS A 173 -35.94 14.24 6.46
C LYS A 173 -36.61 14.42 7.82
N THR A 174 -35.90 14.24 8.93
CA THR A 174 -36.47 14.32 10.28
C THR A 174 -36.42 15.72 10.90
N ASP A 175 -35.64 16.64 10.32
CA ASP A 175 -35.34 17.95 10.95
C ASP A 175 -36.18 19.14 10.44
N ILE A 176 -37.19 18.92 9.60
CA ILE A 176 -37.99 20.03 9.02
C ILE A 176 -39.32 20.29 9.77
N ASN A 177 -39.70 19.47 10.77
CA ASN A 177 -41.06 19.54 11.36
C ASN A 177 -41.16 20.03 12.82
N SER A 178 -40.15 20.71 13.35
CA SER A 178 -40.12 21.14 14.77
C SER A 178 -40.07 22.66 15.00
N ASN A 179 -40.61 23.48 14.08
CA ASN A 179 -40.71 24.94 14.31
C ASN A 179 -42.01 25.55 13.75
N ILE A 180 -43.17 25.09 14.23
CA ILE A 180 -44.38 25.91 14.26
C ILE A 180 -45.13 25.58 15.56
N LYS A 181 -45.04 26.46 16.55
CA LYS A 181 -46.11 26.71 17.52
C LYS A 181 -45.90 28.07 18.18
N CYS A 182 -47.05 28.74 18.33
CA CYS A 182 -47.29 30.14 18.64
C CYS A 182 -46.70 30.66 19.95
#